data_AF-A0AAN7LPS5-F1
#
_entry.id   AF-A0AAN7LPS5-F1
#
_cell.length_a   1.000
_cell.length_b   1.000
_cell.length_c   1.000
_cell.angle_alpha   90.00
_cell.angle_beta   90.00
_cell.angle_gamma   90.00
#
_symmetry.space_group_name_H-M   'P 1'
#
loop_
_entity.id
_entity.type
_entity.pdbx_description
1 polymer ?
#
loop_
_entity_poly.entity_id
_entity_poly.type
_entity_poly.pdbx_seq_one_letter_code
_entity_poly.pdbx_strand_id
1 'polypeptide(L)'
;MIDTISTTTEKLIEICADKDGARKNVIAAFDARTATGTNYHRKHPASRVVEVNEDFEALLKEEPPVEFSGEEAMGRYLDMHELFYLYINSKFGAPIEYSAFCDTSAQLEKISRRQKFSKQYREYLDKLLVYLLYFFERTEPLQDLYRILSKIESEFEERWTNNLMESWKQGVKKMGKILSSIP
;
A
#
# COMPACT_ATOMS: atom_id res chain seq x y z
N MET A 1 -4.25 12.80 -7.59
CA MET A 1 -5.63 13.35 -7.46
C MET A 1 -6.30 12.92 -6.14
N ILE A 2 -6.35 11.62 -5.81
CA ILE A 2 -6.95 11.14 -4.55
C ILE A 2 -6.28 11.78 -3.33
N ASP A 3 -4.94 11.87 -3.31
CA ASP A 3 -4.22 12.51 -2.19
C ASP A 3 -4.58 13.98 -2.01
N THR A 4 -4.77 14.70 -3.12
CA THR A 4 -5.22 16.09 -3.12
C THR A 4 -6.62 16.19 -2.52
N ILE A 5 -7.53 15.29 -2.91
CA ILE A 5 -8.88 15.22 -2.34
C ILE A 5 -8.79 14.92 -0.85
N SER A 6 -8.08 13.88 -0.43
CA SER A 6 -7.90 13.53 0.99
C SER A 6 -7.40 14.72 1.82
N THR A 7 -6.32 15.36 1.35
CA THR A 7 -5.73 16.53 2.03
C THR A 7 -6.71 17.70 2.13
N THR A 8 -7.45 17.99 1.07
CA THR A 8 -8.46 19.07 1.10
C THR A 8 -9.63 18.72 2.02
N THR A 9 -10.06 17.45 2.06
CA THR A 9 -11.12 17.01 2.98
C THR A 9 -10.69 17.07 4.45
N GLU A 10 -9.44 16.71 4.76
CA GLU A 10 -8.89 16.82 6.12
C GLU A 10 -8.86 18.28 6.59
N LYS A 11 -8.38 19.18 5.74
CA LYS A 11 -8.40 20.63 5.99
C LYS A 11 -9.83 21.15 6.20
N LEU A 12 -10.77 20.70 5.37
CA LEU A 12 -12.17 21.08 5.49
C LEU A 12 -12.77 20.62 6.83
N ILE A 13 -12.51 19.38 7.23
CA ILE A 13 -12.96 18.84 8.52
C ILE A 13 -12.42 19.71 9.66
N GLU A 14 -11.14 20.09 9.63
CA GLU A 14 -10.55 20.95 10.64
C GLU A 14 -11.22 22.33 10.70
N ILE A 15 -11.45 22.98 9.55
CA ILE A 15 -12.12 24.28 9.48
C ILE A 15 -13.57 24.18 9.96
N CYS A 16 -14.26 23.09 9.61
CA CYS A 16 -15.64 22.83 10.03
C CYS A 16 -15.77 22.45 11.51
N ALA A 17 -14.69 22.09 12.21
CA ALA A 17 -14.75 21.70 13.61
C ALA A 17 -15.09 22.87 14.56
N ASP A 18 -14.91 24.15 14.15
CA ASP A 18 -15.26 25.35 14.94
C ASP A 18 -14.71 25.29 16.37
N LYS A 19 -13.41 24.94 16.47
CA LYS A 19 -12.69 24.74 17.73
C LYS A 19 -12.71 25.98 18.64
N ASP A 20 -12.83 27.17 18.07
CA ASP A 20 -12.90 28.44 18.77
C ASP A 20 -14.34 28.94 19.02
N GLY A 21 -15.35 28.24 18.49
CA GLY A 21 -16.77 28.61 18.59
C GLY A 21 -17.11 29.96 17.95
N ALA A 22 -16.22 30.51 17.11
CA ALA A 22 -16.35 31.86 16.57
C ALA A 22 -17.39 31.95 15.45
N ARG A 23 -17.85 30.81 14.90
CA ARG A 23 -18.75 30.76 13.75
C ARG A 23 -19.97 31.67 13.88
N LYS A 24 -20.65 31.67 15.03
CA LYS A 24 -21.86 32.50 15.24
C LYS A 24 -21.55 33.99 15.17
N ASN A 25 -20.43 34.40 15.75
CA ASN A 25 -19.99 35.80 15.75
C ASN A 25 -19.54 36.24 14.35
N VAL A 26 -18.86 35.35 13.62
CA VAL A 26 -18.43 35.61 12.24
C VAL A 26 -19.64 35.74 11.30
N ILE A 27 -20.66 34.88 11.42
CA ILE A 27 -21.89 34.97 10.61
C ILE A 27 -22.60 36.29 10.87
N ALA A 28 -22.79 36.68 12.13
CA ALA A 28 -23.42 37.96 12.47
C ALA A 28 -22.63 39.17 11.94
N ALA A 29 -21.30 39.13 12.01
CA ALA A 29 -20.44 40.19 11.46
C ALA A 29 -20.44 40.21 9.93
N PHE A 30 -20.57 39.05 9.28
CA PHE A 30 -20.64 38.91 7.83
C PHE A 30 -21.93 39.50 7.29
N ASP A 31 -23.08 39.18 7.88
CA ASP A 31 -24.39 39.71 7.48
C ASP A 31 -24.40 41.24 7.45
N ALA A 32 -23.79 41.88 8.46
CA ALA A 32 -23.64 43.32 8.53
C ALA A 32 -22.77 43.92 7.39
N ARG A 33 -21.87 43.14 6.80
CA ARG A 33 -20.88 43.57 5.80
C ARG A 33 -21.25 43.21 4.36
N THR A 34 -22.24 42.34 4.16
CA THR A 34 -22.75 41.90 2.84
C THR A 34 -23.08 43.06 1.90
N ALA A 35 -23.70 44.12 2.42
CA ALA A 35 -24.06 45.32 1.65
C ALA A 35 -22.86 46.00 0.96
N THR A 36 -21.67 45.93 1.57
CA THR A 36 -20.43 46.48 1.02
C THR A 36 -19.95 45.64 -0.18
N GLY A 37 -20.03 44.31 -0.06
CA GLY A 37 -19.66 43.38 -1.13
C GLY A 37 -20.59 43.49 -2.34
N THR A 38 -21.91 43.57 -2.11
CA THR A 38 -22.89 43.71 -3.21
C THR A 38 -22.66 45.01 -3.99
N ASN A 39 -22.33 46.11 -3.30
CA ASN A 39 -22.06 47.39 -3.95
C ASN A 39 -20.74 47.38 -4.74
N TYR A 40 -19.74 46.63 -4.27
CA TYR A 40 -18.49 46.42 -4.99
C TYR A 40 -18.71 45.66 -6.30
N HIS A 41 -19.41 44.52 -6.27
CA HIS A 41 -19.71 43.74 -7.49
C HIS A 41 -20.58 44.51 -8.49
N ARG A 42 -21.49 45.39 -8.02
CA ARG A 42 -22.25 46.30 -8.88
C ARG A 42 -21.35 47.31 -9.61
N LYS A 43 -20.28 47.78 -8.98
CA LYS A 43 -19.32 48.74 -9.55
C LYS A 43 -18.24 48.09 -10.40
N HIS A 44 -17.97 46.80 -10.19
CA HIS A 44 -16.94 46.03 -10.89
C HIS A 44 -17.52 44.78 -11.56
N PRO A 45 -18.44 44.93 -12.54
CA PRO A 45 -19.10 43.80 -13.20
C PRO A 45 -18.16 42.95 -14.07
N ALA A 46 -17.01 43.50 -14.48
CA ALA A 46 -15.97 42.81 -15.25
C ALA A 46 -14.86 42.19 -14.36
N SER A 47 -15.04 42.17 -13.03
CA SER A 47 -14.08 41.51 -12.14
C SER A 47 -14.00 40.03 -12.50
N ARG A 48 -12.78 39.55 -12.82
CA ARG A 48 -12.54 38.16 -13.25
C ARG A 48 -13.11 37.20 -12.22
N VAL A 49 -14.15 36.46 -12.59
CA VAL A 49 -14.51 35.23 -11.89
C VAL A 49 -13.42 34.25 -12.27
N VAL A 50 -12.61 33.81 -11.31
CA VAL A 50 -11.68 32.71 -11.55
C VAL A 50 -12.56 31.50 -11.84
N GLU A 51 -12.54 30.99 -13.07
CA GLU A 51 -13.22 29.75 -13.38
C GLU A 51 -12.54 28.64 -12.60
N VAL A 52 -13.24 28.13 -11.60
CA VAL A 52 -12.77 27.06 -10.72
C VAL A 52 -12.35 25.82 -11.51
N ASN A 53 -12.85 25.64 -12.74
CA ASN A 53 -12.60 24.48 -13.59
C ASN A 53 -11.25 24.46 -14.31
N GLU A 54 -10.61 25.61 -14.59
CA GLU A 54 -9.32 25.63 -15.32
C GLU A 54 -8.23 24.85 -14.55
N ASP A 55 -8.26 24.95 -13.21
CA ASP A 55 -7.31 24.27 -12.34
C ASP A 55 -7.53 22.74 -12.29
N PHE A 56 -8.78 22.27 -12.44
CA PHE A 56 -9.12 20.83 -12.43
C PHE A 56 -8.74 20.12 -13.73
N GLU A 57 -8.85 20.78 -14.88
CA GLU A 57 -8.42 20.18 -16.15
C GLU A 57 -6.90 19.96 -16.22
N ALA A 58 -6.11 20.85 -15.60
CA ALA A 58 -4.67 20.68 -15.52
C ALA A 58 -4.28 19.45 -14.67
N LEU A 59 -4.98 19.23 -13.55
CA LEU A 59 -4.82 18.06 -12.67
C LEU A 59 -5.15 16.72 -13.33
N LEU A 60 -5.96 16.71 -14.40
CA LEU A 60 -6.33 15.50 -15.14
C LEU A 60 -5.34 15.16 -16.28
N LYS A 61 -4.46 16.08 -16.66
CA LYS A 61 -3.50 15.89 -17.76
C LYS A 61 -2.18 15.26 -17.32
N GLU A 62 -1.91 15.24 -16.03
CA GLU A 62 -0.69 14.69 -15.46
C GLU A 62 -0.91 13.19 -15.18
N GLU A 63 -0.61 12.34 -16.17
CA GLU A 63 -0.45 10.90 -15.89
C GLU A 63 0.80 10.73 -15.02
N PRO A 64 0.68 10.19 -13.79
CA PRO A 64 1.85 9.92 -12.98
C PRO A 64 2.72 8.90 -13.73
N PRO A 65 4.03 9.15 -13.88
CA PRO A 65 4.92 8.18 -14.52
C PRO A 65 5.00 6.94 -13.64
N VAL A 66 4.25 5.90 -14.01
CA VAL A 66 4.38 4.59 -13.37
C VAL A 66 5.57 3.89 -14.01
N GLU A 67 6.68 3.87 -13.30
CA GLU A 67 7.90 3.22 -13.77
C GLU A 67 7.69 1.70 -13.76
N PHE A 68 7.60 1.10 -14.94
CA PHE A 68 7.70 -0.35 -15.12
C PHE A 68 8.98 -0.70 -15.87
N SER A 69 9.60 -1.82 -15.51
CA SER A 69 10.65 -2.42 -16.33
C SER A 69 10.07 -2.80 -17.70
N GLY A 70 10.93 -2.82 -18.72
CA GLY A 70 10.57 -3.37 -20.04
C GLY A 70 10.12 -4.83 -19.97
N GLU A 71 10.65 -5.61 -19.00
CA GLU A 71 10.29 -7.00 -18.76
C GLU A 71 8.90 -7.14 -18.11
N GLU A 72 8.50 -6.15 -17.31
CA GLU A 72 7.17 -6.11 -16.66
C GLU A 72 6.06 -5.76 -17.66
N ALA A 73 6.41 -5.17 -18.81
CA ALA A 73 5.49 -4.82 -19.90
C ALA A 73 4.24 -4.07 -19.42
N MET A 74 4.46 -2.95 -18.69
CA MET A 74 3.40 -2.12 -18.10
C MET A 74 2.46 -2.92 -17.17
N GLY A 75 3.04 -3.75 -16.31
CA GLY A 75 2.29 -4.52 -15.31
C GLY A 75 1.66 -5.82 -15.83
N ARG A 76 1.96 -6.22 -17.07
CA ARG A 76 1.46 -7.48 -17.63
C ARG A 76 2.18 -8.70 -17.07
N TYR A 77 3.47 -8.56 -16.75
CA TYR A 77 4.30 -9.66 -16.28
C TYR A 77 5.06 -9.27 -15.01
N LEU A 78 5.37 -10.26 -14.18
CA LEU A 78 6.27 -10.12 -13.05
C LEU A 78 7.68 -10.45 -13.50
N ASP A 79 8.63 -9.55 -13.25
CA ASP A 79 10.04 -9.87 -13.40
C ASP A 79 10.54 -10.59 -12.14
N MET A 80 10.70 -11.90 -12.28
CA MET A 80 11.19 -12.76 -11.20
C MET A 80 12.69 -13.10 -11.35
N HIS A 81 13.41 -12.46 -12.27
CA HIS A 81 14.80 -12.81 -12.60
C HIS A 81 15.78 -12.54 -11.47
N GLU A 82 15.68 -11.38 -10.82
CA GLU A 82 16.52 -11.08 -9.64
C GLU A 82 16.26 -12.05 -8.49
N LEU A 83 14.99 -12.40 -8.26
CA LEU A 83 14.58 -13.36 -7.23
C LEU A 83 15.08 -14.76 -7.54
N PHE A 84 15.07 -15.17 -8.82
CA PHE A 84 15.65 -16.43 -9.26
C PHE A 84 17.15 -16.49 -8.93
N TYR A 85 17.91 -15.44 -9.22
CA TYR A 85 19.34 -15.41 -8.88
C TYR A 85 19.59 -15.51 -7.37
N LEU A 86 18.75 -14.85 -6.55
CA LEU A 86 18.84 -14.98 -5.10
C LEU A 86 18.51 -16.40 -4.63
N TYR A 87 17.51 -17.03 -5.25
CA TYR A 87 17.11 -18.40 -4.95
C TYR A 87 18.23 -19.38 -5.24
N ILE A 88 18.77 -19.42 -6.46
CA ILE A 88 19.80 -20.40 -6.85
C ILE A 88 21.10 -20.26 -6.04
N ASN A 89 21.43 -19.04 -5.61
CA ASN A 89 22.62 -18.74 -4.82
C ASN A 89 22.43 -18.96 -3.31
N SER A 90 21.21 -19.31 -2.88
CA SER A 90 20.90 -19.53 -1.47
C SER A 90 21.12 -20.98 -1.04
N LYS A 91 21.30 -21.19 0.26
CA LYS A 91 21.40 -22.56 0.84
C LYS A 91 20.07 -23.33 0.85
N PHE A 92 18.96 -22.68 0.50
CA PHE A 92 17.63 -23.29 0.45
C PHE A 92 17.09 -23.47 -0.96
N GLY A 93 17.74 -22.85 -1.94
CA GLY A 93 17.45 -23.04 -3.34
C GLY A 93 17.98 -24.37 -3.86
N ALA A 94 17.60 -24.65 -5.09
CA ALA A 94 18.03 -25.79 -5.86
C ALA A 94 18.54 -25.33 -7.23
N PRO A 95 19.49 -26.05 -7.84
CA PRO A 95 19.96 -25.76 -9.19
C PRO A 95 18.90 -26.19 -10.21
N ILE A 96 17.88 -25.35 -10.37
CA ILE A 96 16.76 -25.56 -11.28
C ILE A 96 16.78 -24.51 -12.38
N GLU A 97 16.16 -24.83 -13.52
CA GLU A 97 15.96 -23.87 -14.60
C GLU A 97 14.92 -22.81 -14.21
N TYR A 98 14.97 -21.66 -14.90
CA TYR A 98 14.10 -20.52 -14.62
C TYR A 98 12.60 -20.87 -14.73
N SER A 99 12.21 -21.64 -15.75
CA SER A 99 10.84 -22.11 -15.94
C SER A 99 10.34 -22.93 -14.75
N ALA A 100 11.16 -23.88 -14.28
CA ALA A 100 10.86 -24.69 -13.10
C ALA A 100 10.85 -23.83 -11.82
N PHE A 101 11.66 -22.76 -11.76
CA PHE A 101 11.59 -21.79 -10.68
C PHE A 101 10.25 -21.07 -10.64
N CYS A 102 9.72 -20.60 -11.78
CA CYS A 102 8.41 -19.95 -11.82
C CYS A 102 7.32 -20.84 -11.20
N ASP A 103 7.30 -22.14 -11.52
CA ASP A 103 6.34 -23.11 -10.97
C ASP A 103 6.52 -23.37 -9.47
N THR A 104 7.76 -23.30 -8.97
CA THR A 104 8.10 -23.58 -7.57
C THR A 104 8.05 -22.35 -6.68
N SER A 105 8.19 -21.14 -7.26
CA SER A 105 8.23 -19.87 -6.53
C SER A 105 6.95 -19.62 -5.70
N ALA A 106 5.79 -20.06 -6.21
CA ALA A 106 4.50 -20.00 -5.51
C ALA A 106 4.37 -21.03 -4.37
N GLN A 107 5.25 -22.04 -4.31
CA GLN A 107 5.13 -23.19 -3.42
C GLN A 107 6.08 -23.07 -2.22
N LEU A 108 5.97 -21.97 -1.48
CA LEU A 108 6.78 -21.68 -0.28
C LEU A 108 6.66 -22.76 0.82
N GLU A 109 5.63 -23.59 0.77
CA GLU A 109 5.43 -24.72 1.68
C GLU A 109 6.50 -25.80 1.56
N LYS A 110 7.05 -26.02 0.34
CA LYS A 110 8.03 -27.07 0.05
C LYS A 110 9.39 -26.85 0.70
N ILE A 111 9.70 -25.60 1.08
CA ILE A 111 10.98 -25.25 1.69
C ILE A 111 11.04 -25.82 3.11
N SER A 112 12.15 -26.48 3.44
CA SER A 112 12.30 -27.13 4.73
C SER A 112 12.21 -26.11 5.87
N ARG A 113 11.62 -26.52 7.00
CA ARG A 113 11.45 -25.63 8.16
C ARG A 113 12.77 -25.06 8.68
N ARG A 114 13.86 -25.86 8.64
CA ARG A 114 15.19 -25.39 9.05
C ARG A 114 15.66 -24.21 8.21
N GLN A 115 15.41 -24.26 6.91
CA GLN A 115 15.74 -23.19 5.98
C GLN A 115 14.81 -21.98 6.16
N LYS A 116 13.54 -22.19 6.52
CA LYS A 116 12.59 -21.09 6.82
C LYS A 116 13.03 -20.19 7.96
N PHE A 117 13.79 -20.71 8.92
CA PHE A 117 14.40 -19.93 10.02
C PHE A 117 15.79 -19.37 9.68
N SER A 118 16.30 -19.60 8.48
CA SER A 118 17.60 -19.07 8.08
C SER A 118 17.52 -17.59 7.71
N LYS A 119 18.60 -16.84 7.99
CA LYS A 119 18.72 -15.42 7.62
C LYS A 119 18.54 -15.20 6.12
N GLN A 120 19.18 -16.05 5.30
CA GLN A 120 19.10 -15.98 3.84
C GLN A 120 17.67 -16.12 3.31
N TYR A 121 16.88 -17.03 3.89
CA TYR A 121 15.49 -17.21 3.49
C TYR A 121 14.63 -16.00 3.88
N ARG A 122 14.85 -15.43 5.07
CA ARG A 122 14.17 -14.21 5.48
C ARG A 122 14.50 -13.04 4.55
N GLU A 123 15.77 -12.84 4.21
CA GLU A 123 16.20 -11.80 3.26
C GLU A 123 15.60 -12.02 1.86
N TYR A 124 15.50 -13.26 1.40
CA TYR A 124 14.81 -13.59 0.15
C TYR A 124 13.32 -13.25 0.20
N LEU A 125 12.61 -13.67 1.26
CA LEU A 125 11.19 -13.38 1.42
C LEU A 125 10.90 -11.89 1.54
N ASP A 126 11.76 -11.15 2.23
CA ASP A 126 11.66 -9.70 2.36
C ASP A 126 11.72 -9.02 1.00
N LYS A 127 12.71 -9.38 0.18
CA LYS A 127 12.82 -8.88 -1.20
C LYS A 127 11.64 -9.27 -2.08
N LEU A 128 11.18 -10.52 -1.98
CA LEU A 128 9.99 -10.99 -2.70
C LEU A 128 8.76 -10.17 -2.32
N LEU A 129 8.53 -9.98 -1.02
CA LEU A 129 7.38 -9.24 -0.52
C LEU A 129 7.43 -7.77 -0.96
N VAL A 130 8.56 -7.10 -0.79
CA VAL A 130 8.74 -5.71 -1.22
C VAL A 130 8.48 -5.55 -2.71
N TYR A 131 9.02 -6.45 -3.54
CA TYR A 131 8.80 -6.43 -4.98
C TYR A 131 7.31 -6.61 -5.33
N LEU A 132 6.65 -7.60 -4.74
CA LEU A 132 5.23 -7.88 -5.02
C LEU A 132 4.31 -6.76 -4.55
N LEU A 133 4.57 -6.15 -3.39
CA LEU A 133 3.79 -5.01 -2.92
C LEU A 133 3.98 -3.80 -3.84
N TYR A 134 5.22 -3.48 -4.18
CA TYR A 134 5.53 -2.39 -5.09
C TYR A 134 4.95 -2.61 -6.50
N PHE A 135 4.97 -3.85 -6.99
CA PHE A 135 4.31 -4.19 -8.25
C PHE A 135 2.80 -4.02 -8.16
N PHE A 136 2.18 -4.51 -7.08
CA PHE A 136 0.73 -4.41 -6.87
C PHE A 136 0.26 -2.95 -6.80
N GLU A 137 0.96 -2.08 -6.06
CA GLU A 137 0.63 -0.64 -5.98
C GLU A 137 0.69 0.04 -7.35
N ARG A 138 1.66 -0.33 -8.19
CA ARG A 138 1.82 0.22 -9.55
C ARG A 138 0.74 -0.28 -10.50
N THR A 139 0.34 -1.56 -10.39
CA THR A 139 -0.68 -2.14 -11.27
C THR A 139 -2.10 -1.77 -10.89
N GLU A 140 -2.36 -1.60 -9.59
CA GLU A 140 -3.70 -1.38 -9.04
C GLU A 140 -3.72 -0.19 -8.06
N PRO A 141 -3.34 1.03 -8.52
CA PRO A 141 -3.15 2.19 -7.64
C PRO A 141 -4.42 2.70 -6.95
N LEU A 142 -5.60 2.26 -7.42
CA LEU A 142 -6.89 2.61 -6.83
C LEU A 142 -7.30 1.66 -5.69
N GLN A 143 -6.58 0.56 -5.49
CA GLN A 143 -6.84 -0.37 -4.39
C GLN A 143 -6.22 0.15 -3.10
N ASP A 144 -6.97 0.05 -2.01
CA ASP A 144 -6.47 0.37 -0.67
C ASP A 144 -5.62 -0.82 -0.16
N LEU A 145 -4.34 -0.80 -0.50
CA LEU A 145 -3.38 -1.84 -0.11
C LEU A 145 -3.30 -1.97 1.42
N TYR A 146 -3.34 -0.86 2.15
CA TYR A 146 -3.26 -0.87 3.61
C TYR A 146 -4.43 -1.63 4.22
N ARG A 147 -5.66 -1.39 3.74
CA ARG A 147 -6.84 -2.14 4.17
C ARG A 147 -6.77 -3.62 3.80
N ILE A 148 -6.25 -3.97 2.63
CA ILE A 148 -6.06 -5.37 2.22
C ILE A 148 -5.06 -6.06 3.16
N LEU A 149 -3.91 -5.43 3.41
CA LEU A 149 -2.88 -5.96 4.32
C LEU A 149 -3.40 -6.10 5.75
N SER A 150 -4.07 -5.07 6.28
CA SER A 150 -4.65 -5.11 7.62
C SER A 150 -5.68 -6.24 7.78
N LYS A 151 -6.51 -6.47 6.74
CA LYS A 151 -7.42 -7.61 6.72
C LYS A 151 -6.65 -8.93 6.75
N ILE A 152 -5.63 -9.09 5.90
CA ILE A 152 -4.80 -10.32 5.85
C ILE A 152 -4.11 -10.56 7.20
N GLU A 153 -3.56 -9.53 7.84
CA GLU A 153 -2.94 -9.62 9.16
C GLU A 153 -3.95 -10.05 10.22
N SER A 154 -5.16 -9.47 10.22
CA SER A 154 -6.21 -9.86 11.17
C SER A 154 -6.64 -11.32 11.00
N GLU A 155 -6.82 -11.79 9.76
CA GLU A 155 -7.16 -13.19 9.46
C GLU A 155 -6.00 -14.13 9.82
N PHE A 156 -4.76 -13.68 9.62
CA PHE A 156 -3.57 -14.43 10.00
C PHE A 156 -3.48 -14.60 11.52
N GLU A 157 -3.64 -13.52 12.29
CA GLU A 157 -3.58 -13.56 13.75
C GLU A 157 -4.71 -14.39 14.36
N GLU A 158 -5.93 -14.32 13.81
CA GLU A 158 -7.03 -15.19 14.21
C GLU A 158 -6.68 -16.66 13.98
N ARG A 159 -6.13 -17.02 12.81
CA ARG A 159 -5.71 -18.39 12.51
C ARG A 159 -4.52 -18.83 13.35
N TRP A 160 -3.63 -17.91 13.70
CA TRP A 160 -2.44 -18.17 14.50
C TRP A 160 -2.83 -18.49 15.95
N THR A 161 -3.62 -17.63 16.57
CA THR A 161 -4.12 -17.78 17.95
C THR A 161 -4.98 -19.02 18.14
N ASN A 162 -5.85 -19.33 17.17
CA ASN A 162 -6.68 -20.54 17.18
C ASN A 162 -5.91 -21.82 16.84
N ASN A 163 -4.58 -21.75 16.64
CA ASN A 163 -3.77 -22.85 16.17
C ASN A 163 -4.43 -23.54 14.95
N LEU A 164 -4.86 -22.81 13.93
CA LEU A 164 -5.42 -23.40 12.72
C LEU A 164 -4.35 -23.72 11.67
N MET A 165 -3.13 -23.23 11.86
CA MET A 165 -2.00 -23.47 10.95
C MET A 165 -1.31 -24.81 11.22
N GLU A 166 -1.86 -25.88 10.65
CA GLU A 166 -1.39 -27.26 10.83
C GLU A 166 0.08 -27.46 10.41
N SER A 167 0.53 -26.77 9.35
CA SER A 167 1.91 -26.79 8.85
C SER A 167 2.93 -26.19 9.83
N TRP A 168 2.51 -25.34 10.78
CA TRP A 168 3.37 -24.71 11.77
C TRP A 168 3.38 -25.43 13.13
N LYS A 169 2.30 -26.14 13.48
CA LYS A 169 2.19 -26.97 14.71
C LYS A 169 3.19 -28.12 14.78
N GLN A 170 3.37 -28.84 13.67
CA GLN A 170 4.14 -30.10 13.67
C GLN A 170 5.63 -29.89 14.00
N GLY A 171 6.16 -28.69 13.74
CA GLY A 171 7.56 -28.40 14.02
C GLY A 171 7.86 -28.01 15.47
N VAL A 172 6.89 -27.48 16.24
CA VAL A 172 7.09 -27.19 17.69
C VAL A 172 7.22 -28.51 18.46
N LYS A 173 6.38 -29.50 18.14
CA LYS A 173 6.46 -30.86 18.71
C LYS A 173 7.75 -31.61 18.33
N LYS A 174 8.26 -31.44 17.10
CA LYS A 174 9.55 -32.05 16.69
C LYS A 174 10.76 -31.42 17.39
N MET A 175 10.78 -30.10 17.61
CA MET A 175 11.85 -29.42 18.36
C MET A 175 11.88 -29.85 19.84
N GLY A 176 10.71 -29.95 20.49
CA GLY A 176 10.62 -30.44 21.87
C GLY A 176 11.14 -31.88 22.02
N LYS A 177 10.87 -32.75 21.04
CA LYS A 177 11.41 -34.12 21.01
C LYS A 177 12.92 -34.17 20.80
N ILE A 178 13.48 -33.32 19.93
CA ILE A 178 14.93 -33.28 19.68
C ILE A 178 15.69 -32.80 20.93
N LEU A 179 15.17 -31.80 21.63
CA LEU A 179 15.78 -31.28 22.87
C LEU A 179 15.64 -32.26 24.05
N SER A 180 14.60 -33.10 24.08
CA SER A 180 14.44 -34.17 25.09
C SER A 180 15.24 -35.45 24.81
N SER A 181 15.92 -35.53 23.65
CA SER A 181 16.70 -36.71 23.22
C SER A 181 18.20 -36.44 23.16
N ILE A 182 18.66 -35.29 23.65
CA ILE A 182 20.08 -35.02 23.89
C ILE A 182 20.35 -35.45 25.35
N PRO A 183 21.28 -36.39 25.61
CA PRO A 183 21.64 -36.82 26.95
C PRO A 183 22.34 -35.73 27.77
#